data_AF-A0A973RIU0-F1
#
_entry.id   AF-A0A973RIU0-F1
#
_cell.length_a   1.000
_cell.length_b   1.000
_cell.length_c   1.000
_cell.angle_alpha   90.00
_cell.angle_beta   90.00
_cell.angle_gamma   90.00
#
_symmetry.space_group_name_H-M   'P 1'
#
loop_
_entity.id
_entity.type
_entity.pdbx_description
1 polymer ?
#
loop_
_entity_poly.entity_id
_entity_poly.type
_entity_poly.pdbx_seq_one_letter_code
_entity_poly.pdbx_strand_id
1 'polypeptide(L)' 'MTASSYFRYPHVHGELVAFVAEDDVWLAPVDGGRAWRISALQLPARNPRFTPDGGKVVWSVVQGTAPEAVSADV' A
#
# COMPACT_ATOMS: atom_id res chain seq x y z
N MET A 1 -1.07 23.43 10.53
CA MET A 1 -0.13 22.30 10.41
C MET A 1 -0.42 21.61 9.09
N THR A 2 0.44 21.74 8.09
CA THR A 2 0.35 20.87 6.92
C THR A 2 0.71 19.47 7.41
N ALA A 3 -0.26 18.55 7.44
CA ALA A 3 0.03 17.15 7.72
C ALA A 3 1.07 16.70 6.69
N SER A 4 2.28 16.38 7.15
CA SER A 4 3.33 15.87 6.30
C SER A 4 2.95 14.45 5.90
N SER A 5 2.27 14.28 4.78
CA SER A 5 2.05 12.96 4.19
C SER A 5 3.40 12.36 3.83
N TYR A 6 3.79 11.27 4.50
CA TYR A 6 4.92 10.47 4.05
C TYR A 6 4.42 9.46 3.03
N PHE A 7 4.99 9.50 1.83
CA PHE A 7 4.77 8.50 0.81
C PHE A 7 5.99 7.59 0.78
N ARG A 8 5.80 6.30 1.04
CA ARG A 8 6.90 5.32 1.12
C ARG A 8 6.60 4.09 0.29
N TYR A 9 7.68 3.41 -0.10
CA TYR A 9 7.64 2.09 -0.73
C TYR A 9 6.76 2.02 -1.99
N PRO A 10 6.92 2.92 -2.98
CA PRO A 10 6.10 2.88 -4.18
C PRO A 10 6.36 1.61 -5.00
N HIS A 11 5.31 1.08 -5.61
CA HIS A 11 5.38 0.04 -6.63
C HIS A 11 4.30 0.30 -7.69
N VAL A 12 4.67 0.23 -8.97
CA VAL A 12 3.77 0.51 -10.09
C VAL A 12 3.45 -0.78 -10.83
N HIS A 13 2.20 -0.95 -11.26
CA HIS A 13 1.76 -1.98 -12.20
C HIS A 13 0.62 -1.43 -13.04
N GLY A 14 0.76 -1.49 -14.37
CA GLY A 14 -0.17 -0.85 -15.30
C GLY A 14 -0.35 0.63 -14.98
N GLU A 15 -1.61 1.04 -14.83
CA GLU A 15 -2.02 2.43 -14.58
C GLU A 15 -2.10 2.78 -13.08
N LEU A 16 -1.66 1.89 -12.18
CA LEU A 16 -1.78 2.08 -10.74
C LEU A 16 -0.42 2.12 -10.04
N VAL A 17 -0.33 2.97 -9.02
CA VAL A 17 0.75 2.96 -8.03
C VAL A 17 0.22 2.54 -6.67
N ALA A 18 0.85 1.55 -6.07
CA ALA A 18 0.69 1.19 -4.66
C ALA A 18 1.76 1.88 -3.83
N PHE A 19 1.38 2.46 -2.69
CA PHE A 19 2.31 3.12 -1.76
C PHE A 19 1.79 3.06 -0.33
N VAL A 20 2.66 3.34 0.64
CA VAL A 20 2.30 3.47 2.05
C VAL A 20 2.20 4.93 2.42
N ALA A 21 1.10 5.29 3.07
CA ALA A 21 0.88 6.58 3.73
C ALA A 21 -0.02 6.38 4.95
N GLU A 22 0.24 7.10 6.03
CA GLU A 22 -0.51 6.94 7.30
C GLU A 22 -0.54 5.47 7.79
N ASP A 23 0.57 4.76 7.61
CA ASP A 23 0.78 3.35 7.98
C ASP A 23 -0.10 2.32 7.26
N ASP A 24 -0.92 2.77 6.31
CA ASP A 24 -1.79 1.95 5.49
C ASP A 24 -1.30 1.91 4.02
N VAL A 25 -1.76 0.89 3.28
CA VAL A 25 -1.55 0.78 1.84
C VAL A 25 -2.63 1.53 1.08
N TRP A 26 -2.20 2.33 0.13
CA TRP A 26 -3.01 3.13 -0.76
C TRP A 26 -2.71 2.80 -2.22
N LEU A 27 -3.73 2.96 -3.05
CA LEU A 27 -3.65 2.92 -4.50
C LEU A 27 -3.98 4.29 -5.09
N ALA A 28 -3.35 4.64 -6.19
CA ALA A 28 -3.70 5.82 -6.99
C ALA A 28 -3.42 5.60 -8.48
N PRO A 29 -4.11 6.32 -9.38
CA PRO A 29 -3.76 6.38 -10.79
C PRO A 29 -2.38 7.02 -11.00
N VAL A 30 -1.58 6.48 -11.93
CA VAL A 30 -0.24 6.99 -12.24
C VAL A 30 -0.26 8.33 -12.97
N ASP A 31 -1.34 8.62 -13.71
CA ASP A 31 -1.61 9.90 -14.36
C ASP A 31 -2.13 10.97 -13.37
N GLY A 32 -2.34 10.58 -12.12
CA GLY A 32 -2.82 11.43 -11.03
C GLY A 32 -4.32 11.32 -10.81
N GLY A 33 -4.76 11.79 -9.64
CA GLY A 33 -6.17 11.73 -9.25
C GLY A 33 -6.34 11.30 -7.81
N ARG A 34 -7.52 10.77 -7.50
CA ARG A 34 -7.89 10.39 -6.14
C ARG A 34 -7.24 9.05 -5.76
N ALA A 35 -6.48 9.06 -4.66
CA ALA A 35 -6.03 7.83 -4.01
C ALA A 35 -7.14 7.19 -3.17
N TRP A 36 -7.10 5.86 -3.02
CA TRP A 36 -7.97 5.10 -2.11
C TRP A 36 -7.19 4.09 -1.28
N ARG A 37 -7.67 3.86 -0.06
CA ARG A 37 -7.03 2.97 0.92
C ARG A 37 -7.51 1.54 0.74
N ILE A 38 -6.61 0.57 0.77
CA ILE A 38 -6.93 -0.86 0.64
C ILE A 38 -6.60 -1.68 1.89
N SER A 39 -6.00 -1.07 2.92
CA SER A 39 -5.79 -1.69 4.23
C SER A 39 -6.51 -0.92 5.36
N ALA A 40 -6.71 -1.59 6.49
CA ALA A 40 -7.19 -0.98 7.73
C ALA A 40 -6.76 -1.82 8.95
N LEU A 41 -5.52 -2.32 8.94
CA LEU A 41 -5.07 -3.29 9.93
C LEU A 41 -4.59 -2.67 11.25
N GLN A 42 -4.39 -1.35 11.28
CA GLN A 42 -3.77 -0.65 12.43
C GLN A 42 -2.37 -1.23 12.77
N LEU A 43 -1.69 -1.74 11.75
CA LEU A 43 -0.32 -2.25 11.82
C LEU A 43 0.47 -1.59 10.68
N PRO A 44 1.69 -1.08 10.92
CA PRO A 44 2.46 -0.39 9.88
C PRO A 44 2.77 -1.27 8.67
N ALA A 45 2.15 -0.94 7.54
CA ALA A 45 2.39 -1.61 6.27
C ALA A 45 3.78 -1.28 5.70
N ARG A 46 4.40 -2.28 5.06
CA ARG A 46 5.70 -2.13 4.41
C ARG A 46 5.75 -2.84 3.07
N ASN A 47 6.48 -2.22 2.13
CA ASN A 47 6.87 -2.83 0.85
C ASN A 47 5.68 -3.45 0.06
N PRO A 48 4.59 -2.72 -0.21
CA PRO A 48 3.51 -3.23 -1.05
C PRO A 48 4.02 -3.56 -2.46
N ARG A 49 3.58 -4.69 -3.01
CA ARG A 49 3.88 -5.16 -4.36
C ARG A 49 2.61 -5.69 -5.00
N PHE A 50 2.37 -5.31 -6.26
CA PHE A 50 1.32 -5.92 -7.07
C PHE A 50 1.69 -7.36 -7.41
N THR A 51 0.70 -8.24 -7.51
CA THR A 51 0.89 -9.55 -8.14
C THR A 51 1.16 -9.40 -9.64
N PRO A 52 1.80 -10.38 -10.31
CA PRO A 52 2.12 -10.26 -11.73
C PRO A 52 0.92 -9.99 -12.64
N ASP A 53 -0.25 -10.54 -12.29
CA ASP A 53 -1.52 -10.33 -12.98
C ASP A 53 -2.23 -9.01 -12.60
N GLY A 54 -1.71 -8.26 -11.63
CA GLY A 54 -2.28 -7.00 -11.16
C GLY A 54 -3.55 -7.13 -10.30
N GLY A 55 -4.00 -8.35 -9.99
CA GLY A 55 -5.26 -8.56 -9.28
C GLY A 55 -5.21 -8.30 -7.77
N LYS A 56 -4.01 -8.29 -7.18
CA LYS A 56 -3.81 -8.09 -5.74
C LYS A 56 -2.60 -7.22 -5.45
N VAL A 57 -2.59 -6.64 -4.25
CA VAL A 57 -1.39 -6.09 -3.61
C VAL A 57 -1.04 -6.95 -2.40
N VAL A 58 0.24 -7.26 -2.24
CA VAL A 58 0.81 -7.97 -1.10
C VAL A 58 1.78 -7.06 -0.37
N TRP A 59 1.72 -7.02 0.96
CA TRP A 59 2.64 -6.23 1.80
C TRP A 59 2.99 -6.99 3.08
N SER A 60 3.98 -6.49 3.82
CA SER A 60 4.33 -7.02 5.13
C SER A 60 3.85 -6.12 6.26
N VAL A 61 3.49 -6.74 7.37
CA VAL A 61 3.24 -6.11 8.67
C VAL A 61 4.01 -6.88 9.76
N VAL A 62 4.10 -6.32 10.96
CA VAL A 62 4.55 -7.06 12.15
C VAL A 62 3.39 -7.16 13.12
N GLN A 63 2.98 -8.39 13.46
CA GLN A 63 1.95 -8.66 14.48
C GLN A 63 2.63 -9.20 15.74
N GLY A 64 2.63 -8.41 16.81
CA GLY A 64 3.46 -8.70 17.98
C GLY A 64 4.93 -8.64 17.62
N THR A 65 5.58 -9.80 17.48
CA THR A 65 6.98 -9.92 17.02
C THR A 65 7.11 -10.68 15.70
N ALA A 66 6.01 -11.19 15.15
CA ALA A 66 6.01 -12.01 13.95
C ALA A 66 5.82 -11.16 12.69
N PRO A 67 6.66 -11.30 11.65
CA PRO A 67 6.39 -10.71 10.34
C PRO A 67 5.29 -11.51 9.64
N GLU A 68 4.28 -10.81 9.13
CA GLU A 68 3.14 -11.41 8.43
C GLU A 68 3.01 -10.83 7.03
N ALA A 69 2.68 -11.69 6.06
CA ALA A 69 2.32 -11.28 4.71
C ALA A 69 0.81 -11.09 4.62
N VAL A 70 0.37 -9.96 4.11
CA VAL A 70 -1.03 -9.61 3.93
C VAL A 70 -1.29 -9.34 2.45
N SER A 71 -2.48 -9.69 1.98
CA SER A 71 -2.93 -9.33 0.64
C SER A 71 -4.32 -8.72 0.64
N ALA A 72 -4.59 -7.84 -0.32
CA ALA A 72 -5.92 -7.34 -0.65
C ALA A 72 -6.08 -7.28 -2.17
N ASP A 73 -7.33 -7.35 -2.62
CA ASP A 73 -7.68 -7.16 -4.02
C ASP A 73 -7.51 -5.68 -4.42
N VAL A 74 -7.16 -5.46 -5.68
CA VAL A 74 -6.95 -4.14 -6.29
C VAL A 74 -8.27 -3.50 -6.70
#